data_AF-A0AAW1R3L3-F1
#
_entry.id   AF-A0AAW1R3L3-F1
#
_cell.length_a   1.000
_cell.length_b   1.000
_cell.length_c   1.000
_cell.angle_alpha   90.00
_cell.angle_beta   90.00
_cell.angle_gamma   90.00
#
_symmetry.space_group_name_H-M   'P 1'
#
loop_
_entity.id
_entity.type
_entity.pdbx_description
1 polymer ?
#
loop_
_entity_poly.entity_id
_entity_poly.type
_entity_poly.pdbx_seq_one_letter_code
_entity_poly.pdbx_strand_id
1 'polypeptide(L)'
;MSVEHGTTCPLQCPQRLLCLSSQNFIQAKRSRKRDAVLSFVSRRLKGLLSGLSSVGPKSSQVSNSIQPRASSGSFRQLNQAAKPFKTGRLQVTQLHSLYFEVYGNPNGQPAVVFHGGPGAGCYANHARFFNLNHYKVVLVDQRGCGRSTPLGCLEDNNTAALVADFEALREALGIDRWLLFGGSWGVTLSLAYARAHSHRVTGIILRGICLMRPSEIQWMYGGGAGNLAPAAWSSFTADLGKRELKNPLAAYHKRLTSPKDANSRDAAAKAWMGWEMSVGFGLSDNLQRWNGQKWDPAGSQPIKPPSPPSVLVNGTQHAAQPSSKGSPRAASAMQTPAQASASSSNSSDAGSSSSSSPAPGSISTSVAQAMLECHYSFNNAFLEDEPLLEGLDPLRSIPCIAVQGRLDFVCPPRTAYDLHLAWPEMELLIVPGAGHSMYNPGIQQELLKATDRMRFLAQPQSGIDRRQVPVQRARSMASI
;
A
#
# COMPACT_ATOMS: atom_id res chain seq x y z
N MET A 1 -39.98 44.36 -6.50
CA MET A 1 -40.86 45.40 -5.93
C MET A 1 -40.75 45.27 -4.42
N SER A 2 -40.21 46.16 -3.60
CA SER A 2 -39.65 47.52 -3.75
C SER A 2 -38.69 47.69 -2.55
N VAL A 3 -37.39 47.94 -2.76
CA VAL A 3 -36.69 49.25 -2.67
C VAL A 3 -36.79 49.94 -1.30
N GLU A 4 -35.65 50.02 -0.60
CA GLU A 4 -35.21 51.26 0.06
C GLU A 4 -33.70 51.49 -0.22
N HIS A 5 -33.44 52.52 -1.02
CA HIS A 5 -32.21 53.33 -1.02
C HIS A 5 -32.31 54.32 0.15
N GLY A 6 -31.26 54.89 0.74
CA GLY A 6 -29.84 54.97 0.44
C GLY A 6 -29.27 56.11 1.31
N THR A 7 -27.96 56.35 1.24
CA THR A 7 -27.37 57.70 1.21
C THR A 7 -25.85 57.62 1.11
N THR A 8 -25.31 58.37 0.16
CA THR A 8 -23.89 58.61 -0.07
C THR A 8 -23.58 60.11 0.06
N CYS A 9 -22.35 60.39 0.51
CA CYS A 9 -21.49 61.54 0.12
C CYS A 9 -21.75 62.95 0.71
N PRO A 10 -20.78 63.93 0.64
CA PRO A 10 -19.30 63.84 0.71
C PRO A 10 -18.55 65.13 1.24
N LEU A 11 -17.20 65.14 1.13
CA LEU A 11 -16.22 66.29 1.05
C LEU A 11 -15.84 67.01 2.39
N GLN A 12 -14.62 67.46 2.73
CA GLN A 12 -13.43 67.94 1.98
C GLN A 12 -12.20 68.09 2.95
N CYS A 13 -10.98 67.60 2.61
CA CYS A 13 -9.72 68.36 2.30
C CYS A 13 -8.72 68.63 3.49
N PRO A 14 -7.42 69.05 3.29
CA PRO A 14 -6.26 68.15 3.33
C PRO A 14 -4.97 68.64 4.09
N GLN A 15 -3.92 67.79 4.07
CA GLN A 15 -2.46 68.05 4.18
C GLN A 15 -1.80 68.56 5.50
N ARG A 16 -0.85 67.76 6.05
CA ARG A 16 0.58 68.16 6.23
C ARG A 16 1.51 66.99 6.63
N LEU A 17 2.65 66.96 5.95
CA LEU A 17 3.93 66.25 6.10
C LEU A 17 4.27 65.58 7.46
N LEU A 18 4.88 64.38 7.40
CA LEU A 18 6.32 64.18 7.67
C LEU A 18 6.73 62.69 7.48
N CYS A 19 7.69 62.49 6.60
CA CYS A 19 8.41 61.25 6.35
C CYS A 19 9.61 61.22 7.31
N LEU A 20 9.74 60.22 8.19
CA LEU A 20 11.01 59.85 8.85
C LEU A 20 10.97 58.39 9.35
N SER A 21 11.85 57.59 8.74
CA SER A 21 12.31 56.22 9.03
C SER A 21 11.94 55.54 10.36
N SER A 22 11.21 54.44 10.28
CA SER A 22 10.99 53.45 11.36
C SER A 22 12.00 52.30 11.29
N GLN A 23 13.28 52.56 11.58
CA GLN A 23 14.31 51.50 11.69
C GLN A 23 15.06 51.41 13.03
N ASN A 24 14.77 52.25 14.03
CA ASN A 24 15.59 52.30 15.25
C ASN A 24 14.82 52.11 16.57
N PHE A 25 13.89 51.17 16.67
CA PHE A 25 13.29 50.85 17.98
C PHE A 25 13.03 49.36 18.30
N ILE A 26 13.53 48.42 17.50
CA ILE A 26 13.49 46.98 17.80
C ILE A 26 14.91 46.39 17.70
N GLN A 27 15.86 46.98 18.43
CA GLN A 27 17.21 46.39 18.55
C GLN A 27 17.86 46.56 19.93
N ALA A 28 17.10 46.95 20.97
CA ALA A 28 17.65 47.24 22.30
C ALA A 28 17.21 46.28 23.43
N LYS A 29 16.50 45.17 23.14
CA LYS A 29 16.04 44.22 24.20
C LYS A 29 16.28 42.72 23.92
N ARG A 30 17.10 42.36 22.92
CA ARG A 30 17.43 40.94 22.61
C ARG A 30 18.92 40.57 22.70
N SER A 31 19.80 41.44 23.21
CA SER A 31 21.26 41.18 23.31
C SER A 31 21.79 40.90 24.72
N ARG A 32 20.95 40.61 25.74
CA ARG A 32 21.42 40.30 27.11
C ARG A 32 21.06 38.91 27.65
N LYS A 33 20.73 37.94 26.77
CA LYS A 33 20.47 36.54 27.17
C LYS A 33 21.20 35.47 26.34
N ARG A 34 22.18 35.84 25.51
CA ARG A 34 22.99 34.88 24.73
C ARG A 34 24.40 34.62 25.27
N ASP A 35 24.91 35.46 26.17
CA ASP A 35 26.30 35.32 26.67
C ASP A 35 26.44 34.58 28.01
N ALA A 36 25.34 34.09 28.60
CA ALA A 36 25.37 33.30 29.84
C ALA A 36 25.28 31.77 29.63
N VAL A 37 25.00 31.30 28.40
CA VAL A 37 24.87 29.86 28.09
C VAL A 37 26.14 29.30 27.43
N LEU A 38 27.03 30.15 26.93
CA LEU A 38 28.29 29.76 26.29
C LEU A 38 29.48 29.61 27.25
N SER A 39 29.36 30.01 28.52
CA SER A 39 30.44 29.84 29.52
C SER A 39 30.36 28.53 30.33
N PHE A 40 29.26 27.77 30.21
CA PHE A 40 29.08 26.49 30.91
C PHE A 40 29.52 25.26 30.08
N VAL A 41 29.57 25.39 28.75
CA VAL A 41 30.00 24.30 27.84
C VAL A 41 31.52 24.28 27.62
N SER A 42 32.23 25.38 27.93
CA SER A 42 33.68 25.50 27.69
C SER A 42 34.58 24.95 28.81
N ARG A 43 34.04 24.61 29.99
CA ARG A 43 34.83 24.07 31.13
C ARG A 43 34.79 22.55 31.29
N ARG A 44 33.97 21.83 30.51
CA ARG A 44 33.93 20.35 30.53
C ARG A 44 34.66 19.67 29.36
N LEU A 45 35.16 20.43 28.38
CA LEU A 45 35.91 19.88 27.23
C LEU A 45 37.44 20.03 27.32
N LYS A 46 37.99 20.61 28.39
CA LYS A 46 39.44 20.77 28.58
C LYS A 46 40.09 19.80 29.57
N GLY A 47 39.33 18.81 30.07
CA GLY A 47 39.82 17.77 30.97
C GLY A 47 40.05 16.39 30.34
N LEU A 48 39.93 16.26 29.01
CA LEU A 48 39.97 14.95 28.33
C LEU A 48 40.93 14.87 27.14
N LEU A 49 41.87 15.81 27.01
CA LEU A 49 42.86 15.84 25.92
C LEU A 49 44.28 16.17 26.43
N SER A 50 44.76 15.43 27.42
CA SER A 50 46.18 15.39 27.79
C SER A 50 46.57 13.97 28.17
N GLY A 51 46.99 13.20 27.17
CA GLY A 51 47.39 11.80 27.37
C GLY A 51 47.55 11.03 26.07
N LEU A 52 48.24 11.60 25.08
CA LEU A 52 48.69 10.87 23.90
C LEU A 52 50.20 10.89 23.85
N SER A 53 50.82 9.78 24.24
CA SER A 53 52.16 9.41 23.85
C SER A 53 52.20 7.90 23.63
N SER A 54 52.37 7.55 22.35
CA SER A 54 53.02 6.35 21.81
C SER A 54 52.81 4.99 22.50
N VAL A 55 52.03 4.08 21.88
CA VAL A 55 52.45 2.69 21.56
C VAL A 55 51.54 2.17 20.42
N GLY A 56 52.12 1.61 19.35
CA GLY A 56 51.42 0.98 18.23
C GLY A 56 50.74 -0.37 18.56
N PRO A 57 49.96 -0.95 17.63
CA PRO A 57 49.01 -2.00 17.97
C PRO A 57 49.69 -3.38 18.05
N LYS A 58 49.43 -4.11 19.14
CA LYS A 58 49.53 -5.58 19.14
C LYS A 58 48.12 -6.16 19.06
N SER A 59 47.90 -6.91 18.00
CA SER A 59 46.71 -7.71 17.70
C SER A 59 46.42 -8.73 18.81
N SER A 60 45.20 -8.70 19.34
CA SER A 60 44.53 -9.91 19.84
C SER A 60 43.04 -9.77 19.56
N GLN A 61 42.55 -10.57 18.62
CA GLN A 61 41.13 -10.67 18.30
C GLN A 61 40.42 -11.38 19.45
N VAL A 62 39.65 -10.64 20.24
CA VAL A 62 38.54 -11.22 21.01
C VAL A 62 37.27 -10.85 20.26
N SER A 63 36.83 -11.76 19.39
CA SER A 63 35.58 -11.62 18.65
C SER A 63 34.39 -11.99 19.54
N ASN A 64 33.92 -11.04 20.35
CA ASN A 64 32.55 -11.13 20.89
C ASN A 64 31.56 -10.77 19.78
N SER A 65 31.40 -11.68 18.82
CA SER A 65 30.29 -11.64 17.89
C SER A 65 29.05 -12.17 18.63
N ILE A 66 28.22 -11.24 19.11
CA ILE A 66 26.81 -11.56 19.39
C ILE A 66 26.17 -11.73 18.00
N GLN A 67 26.30 -12.94 17.46
CA GLN A 67 25.48 -13.37 16.34
C GLN A 67 24.04 -13.42 16.85
N PRO A 68 23.09 -12.66 16.27
CA PRO A 68 21.69 -12.90 16.55
C PRO A 68 21.42 -14.35 16.14
N ARG A 69 21.02 -15.17 17.12
CA ARG A 69 20.64 -16.56 16.88
C ARG A 69 19.44 -16.55 15.95
N ALA A 70 19.70 -16.62 14.64
CA ALA A 70 18.65 -16.82 13.65
C ALA A 70 17.96 -18.12 14.03
N SER A 71 16.72 -18.03 14.51
CA SER A 71 15.89 -19.21 14.68
C SER A 71 15.75 -19.83 13.29
N SER A 72 16.39 -20.96 13.08
CA SER A 72 16.40 -21.76 11.85
C SER A 72 15.05 -22.41 11.54
N GLY A 73 13.94 -21.85 12.02
CA GLY A 73 12.60 -22.31 11.67
C GLY A 73 12.24 -21.80 10.28
N SER A 74 11.92 -22.70 9.34
CA SER A 74 11.38 -22.29 8.06
C SER A 74 10.02 -21.59 8.27
N PHE A 75 9.76 -20.55 7.46
CA PHE A 75 8.46 -19.88 7.48
C PHE A 75 7.35 -20.85 7.04
N ARG A 76 6.23 -20.84 7.77
CA ARG A 76 5.05 -21.63 7.40
C ARG A 76 4.53 -21.20 6.03
N GLN A 77 4.35 -22.17 5.14
CA GLN A 77 3.71 -21.97 3.84
C GLN A 77 2.20 -21.73 4.00
N LEU A 78 1.60 -21.04 3.02
CA LEU A 78 0.14 -20.90 2.95
C LEU A 78 -0.55 -22.27 2.99
N ASN A 79 -1.78 -22.32 3.54
CA ASN A 79 -2.55 -23.56 3.58
C ASN A 79 -2.78 -24.11 2.16
N GLN A 80 -3.17 -25.38 2.06
CA GLN A 80 -3.38 -26.04 0.77
C GLN A 80 -4.39 -25.27 -0.09
N ALA A 81 -4.13 -25.23 -1.39
CA ALA A 81 -5.05 -24.64 -2.34
C ALA A 81 -6.35 -25.46 -2.38
N ALA A 82 -7.47 -24.77 -2.56
CA ALA A 82 -8.78 -25.38 -2.74
C ALA A 82 -9.53 -24.63 -3.85
N LYS A 83 -10.55 -25.27 -4.42
CA LYS A 83 -11.52 -24.61 -5.30
C LYS A 83 -12.66 -24.03 -4.46
N PRO A 84 -13.30 -22.93 -4.89
CA PRO A 84 -14.51 -22.46 -4.21
C PRO A 84 -15.62 -23.51 -4.37
N PHE A 85 -16.38 -23.76 -3.31
CA PHE A 85 -17.55 -24.63 -3.37
C PHE A 85 -18.80 -23.89 -3.84
N LYS A 86 -18.78 -22.55 -3.79
CA LYS A 86 -19.82 -21.68 -4.35
C LYS A 86 -19.18 -20.47 -5.01
N THR A 87 -19.66 -20.10 -6.18
CA THR A 87 -19.36 -18.82 -6.84
C THR A 87 -20.67 -18.18 -7.25
N GLY A 88 -20.69 -16.86 -7.40
CA GLY A 88 -21.92 -16.18 -7.78
C GLY A 88 -21.74 -14.71 -8.08
N ARG A 89 -22.85 -14.10 -8.49
CA ARG A 89 -22.98 -12.65 -8.65
C ARG A 89 -24.14 -12.16 -7.80
N LEU A 90 -23.96 -11.03 -7.13
CA LEU A 90 -25.01 -10.35 -6.38
C LEU A 90 -25.27 -8.99 -7.03
N GLN A 91 -26.49 -8.79 -7.52
CA GLN A 91 -26.93 -7.47 -7.98
C GLN A 91 -27.19 -6.60 -6.74
N VAL A 92 -26.42 -5.53 -6.55
CA VAL A 92 -26.50 -4.66 -5.35
C VAL A 92 -27.17 -3.32 -5.64
N THR A 93 -27.14 -2.85 -6.90
CA THR A 93 -27.95 -1.74 -7.40
C THR A 93 -28.43 -2.04 -8.82
N GLN A 94 -29.14 -1.14 -9.50
CA GLN A 94 -29.42 -1.31 -10.94
C GLN A 94 -28.14 -1.32 -11.79
N LEU A 95 -27.10 -0.63 -11.34
CA LEU A 95 -25.82 -0.50 -12.05
C LEU A 95 -24.81 -1.59 -11.68
N HIS A 96 -24.69 -1.90 -10.39
CA HIS A 96 -23.57 -2.70 -9.86
C HIS A 96 -23.94 -4.15 -9.56
N SER A 97 -23.07 -5.06 -10.00
CA SER A 97 -23.13 -6.49 -9.70
C SER A 97 -21.78 -6.98 -9.16
N LEU A 98 -21.77 -7.52 -7.95
CA LEU A 98 -20.59 -8.02 -7.28
C LEU A 98 -20.34 -9.49 -7.58
N TYR A 99 -19.13 -9.85 -7.96
CA TYR A 99 -18.70 -11.23 -8.04
C TYR A 99 -18.16 -11.71 -6.68
N PHE A 100 -18.54 -12.92 -6.28
CA PHE A 100 -18.03 -13.54 -5.06
C PHE A 100 -17.74 -15.04 -5.23
N GLU A 101 -16.88 -15.54 -4.35
CA GLU A 101 -16.51 -16.94 -4.20
C GLU A 101 -16.54 -17.33 -2.73
N VAL A 102 -16.93 -18.57 -2.44
CA VAL A 102 -16.96 -19.13 -1.09
C VAL A 102 -16.13 -20.40 -1.04
N TYR A 103 -15.18 -20.44 -0.11
CA TYR A 103 -14.20 -21.50 0.09
C TYR A 103 -14.35 -22.17 1.45
N GLY A 104 -13.80 -23.38 1.54
CA GLY A 104 -13.65 -24.11 2.79
C GLY A 104 -14.90 -24.83 3.25
N ASN A 105 -15.12 -24.89 4.55
CA ASN A 105 -16.18 -25.67 5.17
C ASN A 105 -17.51 -24.89 5.09
N PRO A 106 -18.57 -25.41 4.45
CA PRO A 106 -19.88 -24.73 4.37
C PRO A 106 -20.53 -24.44 5.73
N ASN A 107 -20.19 -25.24 6.75
CA ASN A 107 -20.64 -25.10 8.14
C ASN A 107 -19.55 -24.49 9.03
N GLY A 108 -18.45 -24.02 8.44
CA GLY A 108 -17.33 -23.42 9.14
C GLY A 108 -17.66 -22.02 9.65
N GLN A 109 -16.77 -21.50 10.50
CA GLN A 109 -16.84 -20.12 10.99
C GLN A 109 -16.80 -19.15 9.79
N PRO A 110 -17.78 -18.24 9.64
CA PRO A 110 -17.78 -17.30 8.52
C PRO A 110 -16.65 -16.28 8.64
N ALA A 111 -15.92 -16.06 7.55
CA ALA A 111 -14.93 -15.00 7.41
C ALA A 111 -15.08 -14.34 6.04
N VAL A 112 -14.85 -13.03 5.97
CA VAL A 112 -14.86 -12.26 4.73
C VAL A 112 -13.55 -11.53 4.53
N VAL A 113 -13.06 -11.51 3.29
CA VAL A 113 -11.85 -10.80 2.90
C VAL A 113 -12.20 -9.46 2.26
N PHE A 114 -11.70 -8.38 2.87
CA PHE A 114 -11.68 -7.04 2.28
C PHE A 114 -10.35 -6.87 1.55
N HIS A 115 -10.34 -7.01 0.22
CA HIS A 115 -9.12 -6.82 -0.57
C HIS A 115 -8.65 -5.35 -0.58
N GLY A 116 -7.36 -5.17 -0.88
CA GLY A 116 -6.71 -3.86 -0.96
C GLY A 116 -6.92 -3.13 -2.30
N GLY A 117 -6.06 -2.14 -2.55
CA GLY A 117 -6.16 -1.18 -3.65
C GLY A 117 -6.58 0.19 -3.10
N PRO A 118 -7.83 0.66 -3.30
CA PRO A 118 -9.02 -0.08 -3.76
C PRO A 118 -8.97 -0.60 -5.19
N GLY A 119 -9.79 -1.59 -5.50
CA GLY A 119 -9.94 -2.07 -6.88
C GLY A 119 -8.96 -3.15 -7.34
N ALA A 120 -8.19 -3.76 -6.43
CA ALA A 120 -7.30 -4.88 -6.79
C ALA A 120 -8.05 -6.21 -7.04
N GLY A 121 -9.19 -6.41 -6.41
CA GLY A 121 -9.96 -7.66 -6.44
C GLY A 121 -9.37 -8.78 -5.57
N CYS A 122 -10.10 -9.88 -5.48
CA CYS A 122 -9.67 -11.10 -4.80
C CYS A 122 -9.14 -12.16 -5.77
N TYR A 123 -8.29 -13.04 -5.27
CA TYR A 123 -7.84 -14.25 -5.96
C TYR A 123 -7.66 -15.40 -4.97
N ALA A 124 -7.62 -16.63 -5.48
CA ALA A 124 -7.71 -17.86 -4.68
C ALA A 124 -6.71 -17.96 -3.52
N ASN A 125 -5.53 -17.34 -3.62
CA ASN A 125 -4.53 -17.37 -2.55
C ASN A 125 -5.00 -16.63 -1.28
N HIS A 126 -5.93 -15.68 -1.35
CA HIS A 126 -6.48 -15.03 -0.15
C HIS A 126 -7.17 -16.05 0.77
N ALA A 127 -7.87 -17.06 0.23
CA ALA A 127 -8.49 -18.11 1.02
C ALA A 127 -7.47 -18.99 1.77
N ARG A 128 -6.23 -19.09 1.27
CA ARG A 128 -5.18 -19.95 1.84
C ARG A 128 -4.55 -19.39 3.12
N PHE A 129 -4.89 -18.16 3.52
CA PHE A 129 -4.56 -17.64 4.85
C PHE A 129 -5.41 -18.27 5.96
N PHE A 130 -6.49 -18.98 5.60
CA PHE A 130 -7.38 -19.62 6.54
C PHE A 130 -7.21 -21.13 6.52
N ASN A 131 -7.43 -21.77 7.66
CA ASN A 131 -7.65 -23.21 7.70
C ASN A 131 -9.04 -23.52 7.13
N LEU A 132 -9.08 -24.02 5.90
CA LEU A 132 -10.33 -24.26 5.15
C LEU A 132 -11.18 -25.42 5.69
N ASN A 133 -10.67 -26.25 6.60
CA ASN A 133 -11.50 -27.22 7.33
C ASN A 133 -12.34 -26.53 8.43
N HIS A 134 -11.93 -25.34 8.87
CA HIS A 134 -12.58 -24.59 9.96
C HIS A 134 -13.41 -23.42 9.46
N TYR A 135 -12.95 -22.71 8.44
CA TYR A 135 -13.58 -21.47 7.97
C TYR A 135 -14.47 -21.68 6.74
N LYS A 136 -15.57 -20.92 6.69
CA LYS A 136 -16.33 -20.58 5.49
C LYS A 136 -15.85 -19.21 5.01
N VAL A 137 -14.93 -19.17 4.04
CA VAL A 137 -14.27 -17.93 3.62
C VAL A 137 -14.97 -17.35 2.40
N VAL A 138 -15.43 -16.10 2.50
CA VAL A 138 -16.04 -15.32 1.42
C VAL A 138 -14.98 -14.40 0.83
N LEU A 139 -14.68 -14.58 -0.45
CA LEU A 139 -13.91 -13.64 -1.25
C LEU A 139 -14.88 -12.87 -2.15
N VAL A 140 -14.75 -11.57 -2.22
CA VAL A 140 -15.61 -10.69 -3.03
C VAL A 140 -14.74 -9.72 -3.81
N ASP A 141 -15.08 -9.46 -5.06
CA ASP A 141 -14.51 -8.35 -5.82
C ASP A 141 -15.41 -7.12 -5.59
N GLN A 142 -14.86 -6.01 -5.08
CA GLN A 142 -15.60 -4.77 -4.83
C GLN A 142 -16.14 -4.15 -6.13
N ARG A 143 -17.02 -3.14 -6.04
CA ARG A 143 -17.57 -2.42 -7.20
C ARG A 143 -16.44 -1.98 -8.14
N GLY A 144 -16.65 -2.23 -9.44
CA GLY A 144 -15.73 -1.77 -10.48
C GLY A 144 -14.41 -2.51 -10.60
N CYS A 145 -14.18 -3.63 -9.91
CA CYS A 145 -12.91 -4.35 -10.00
C CYS A 145 -13.04 -5.85 -10.18
N GLY A 146 -11.92 -6.48 -10.56
CA GLY A 146 -11.85 -7.92 -10.76
C GLY A 146 -12.92 -8.39 -11.75
N ARG A 147 -13.84 -9.22 -11.26
CA ARG A 147 -14.95 -9.80 -12.01
C ARG A 147 -16.28 -9.10 -11.75
N SER A 148 -16.33 -8.12 -10.84
CA SER A 148 -17.50 -7.30 -10.60
C SER A 148 -17.74 -6.34 -11.77
N THR A 149 -19.00 -6.01 -12.03
CA THR A 149 -19.38 -5.17 -13.18
C THR A 149 -20.16 -3.95 -12.74
N PRO A 150 -20.01 -2.81 -13.44
CA PRO A 150 -19.15 -2.60 -14.61
C PRO A 150 -17.68 -2.34 -14.21
N LEU A 151 -16.71 -2.95 -14.90
CA LEU A 151 -15.29 -2.76 -14.61
C LEU A 151 -14.88 -1.28 -14.72
N GLY A 152 -14.14 -0.76 -13.73
CA GLY A 152 -13.69 0.62 -13.57
C GLY A 152 -14.80 1.67 -13.38
N CYS A 153 -16.03 1.24 -13.08
CA CYS A 153 -17.12 2.17 -12.83
C CYS A 153 -16.89 2.95 -11.51
N LEU A 154 -16.93 4.28 -11.61
CA LEU A 154 -16.78 5.22 -10.48
C LEU A 154 -18.12 5.74 -9.97
N GLU A 155 -19.17 5.63 -10.78
CA GLU A 155 -20.52 6.03 -10.41
C GLU A 155 -21.03 5.13 -9.27
N ASP A 156 -21.64 5.73 -8.25
CA ASP A 156 -22.05 5.05 -7.02
C ASP A 156 -20.94 4.18 -6.39
N ASN A 157 -19.67 4.56 -6.54
CA ASN A 157 -18.54 3.81 -6.01
C ASN A 157 -17.83 4.61 -4.91
N ASN A 158 -18.44 4.58 -3.71
CA ASN A 158 -17.93 5.25 -2.51
C ASN A 158 -17.94 4.28 -1.31
N THR A 159 -17.28 4.68 -0.21
CA THR A 159 -17.11 3.81 0.96
C THR A 159 -18.43 3.36 1.59
N ALA A 160 -19.41 4.25 1.72
CA ALA A 160 -20.72 3.91 2.28
C ALA A 160 -21.45 2.87 1.40
N ALA A 161 -21.37 3.03 0.07
CA ALA A 161 -21.94 2.07 -0.87
C ALA A 161 -21.25 0.69 -0.77
N LEU A 162 -19.93 0.66 -0.61
CA LEU A 162 -19.20 -0.60 -0.37
C LEU A 162 -19.57 -1.22 0.98
N VAL A 163 -19.78 -0.43 2.05
CA VAL A 163 -20.25 -0.97 3.33
C VAL A 163 -21.62 -1.64 3.18
N ALA A 164 -22.56 -0.98 2.49
CA ALA A 164 -23.90 -1.51 2.23
C ALA A 164 -23.85 -2.81 1.39
N ASP A 165 -22.93 -2.89 0.42
CA ASP A 165 -22.74 -4.09 -0.39
C ASP A 165 -22.32 -5.31 0.43
N PHE A 166 -21.41 -5.11 1.40
CA PHE A 166 -20.96 -6.20 2.25
C PHE A 166 -22.08 -6.69 3.17
N GLU A 167 -22.96 -5.81 3.65
CA GLU A 167 -24.18 -6.24 4.36
C GLU A 167 -25.13 -7.02 3.45
N ALA A 168 -25.42 -6.51 2.24
CA ALA A 168 -26.27 -7.22 1.29
C ALA A 168 -25.72 -8.60 0.94
N LEU A 169 -24.40 -8.73 0.78
CA LEU A 169 -23.73 -10.00 0.55
C LEU A 169 -23.80 -10.93 1.76
N ARG A 170 -23.60 -10.40 2.98
CA ARG A 170 -23.72 -11.17 4.23
C ARG A 170 -25.12 -11.79 4.33
N GLU A 171 -26.16 -11.01 4.09
CA GLU A 171 -27.56 -11.44 4.13
C GLU A 171 -27.88 -12.46 3.03
N ALA A 172 -27.48 -12.19 1.78
CA ALA A 172 -27.68 -13.10 0.66
C ALA A 172 -26.99 -14.48 0.84
N LEU A 173 -25.93 -14.54 1.66
CA LEU A 173 -25.24 -15.77 2.01
C LEU A 173 -25.74 -16.44 3.29
N GLY A 174 -26.74 -15.85 3.96
CA GLY A 174 -27.33 -16.36 5.20
C GLY A 174 -26.31 -16.38 6.36
N ILE A 175 -25.40 -15.42 6.42
CA ILE A 175 -24.37 -15.33 7.45
C ILE A 175 -24.84 -14.37 8.53
N ASP A 176 -24.97 -14.80 9.79
CA ASP A 176 -25.40 -13.89 10.87
C ASP A 176 -24.29 -12.90 11.26
N ARG A 177 -23.09 -13.43 11.53
CA ARG A 177 -21.88 -12.66 11.90
C ARG A 177 -20.66 -13.30 11.25
N TRP A 178 -19.62 -12.50 10.99
CA TRP A 178 -18.37 -12.98 10.37
C TRP A 178 -17.11 -12.30 10.90
N LEU A 179 -15.99 -12.99 10.72
CA LEU A 179 -14.64 -12.46 10.93
C LEU A 179 -14.26 -11.56 9.75
N LEU A 180 -13.78 -10.34 10.03
CA LEU A 180 -13.25 -9.46 9.00
C LEU A 180 -11.74 -9.70 8.83
N PHE A 181 -11.29 -9.84 7.59
CA PHE A 181 -9.87 -9.90 7.25
C PHE A 181 -9.58 -8.84 6.19
N GLY A 182 -8.87 -7.77 6.57
CA GLY A 182 -8.60 -6.63 5.70
C GLY A 182 -7.13 -6.25 5.68
N GLY A 183 -6.61 -5.87 4.51
CA GLY A 183 -5.25 -5.36 4.41
C GLY A 183 -5.12 -4.19 3.43
N SER A 184 -4.23 -3.25 3.72
CA SER A 184 -4.11 -1.98 2.98
C SER A 184 -5.45 -1.23 2.99
N TRP A 185 -5.96 -0.78 1.85
CA TRP A 185 -7.35 -0.28 1.71
C TRP A 185 -8.41 -1.17 2.38
N GLY A 186 -8.22 -2.49 2.39
CA GLY A 186 -9.13 -3.40 3.07
C GLY A 186 -9.25 -3.13 4.58
N VAL A 187 -8.25 -2.49 5.21
CA VAL A 187 -8.32 -1.98 6.59
C VAL A 187 -9.33 -0.85 6.68
N THR A 188 -9.23 0.16 5.82
CA THR A 188 -10.16 1.28 5.73
C THR A 188 -11.60 0.78 5.65
N LEU A 189 -11.87 -0.14 4.71
CA LEU A 189 -13.22 -0.67 4.49
C LEU A 189 -13.67 -1.59 5.63
N SER A 190 -12.78 -2.40 6.21
CA SER A 190 -13.12 -3.23 7.38
C SER A 190 -13.53 -2.38 8.58
N LEU A 191 -12.83 -1.28 8.84
CA LEU A 191 -13.14 -0.37 9.94
C LEU A 191 -14.44 0.41 9.70
N ALA A 192 -14.66 0.90 8.47
CA ALA A 192 -15.92 1.55 8.09
C ALA A 192 -17.11 0.59 8.27
N TYR A 193 -16.99 -0.65 7.77
CA TYR A 193 -18.00 -1.68 7.94
C TYR A 193 -18.24 -2.02 9.42
N ALA A 194 -17.17 -2.22 10.19
CA ALA A 194 -17.29 -2.56 11.61
C ALA A 194 -17.92 -1.44 12.42
N ARG A 195 -17.63 -0.16 12.11
CA ARG A 195 -18.28 1.00 12.77
C ARG A 195 -19.79 1.02 12.50
N ALA A 196 -20.21 0.76 11.28
CA ALA A 196 -21.62 0.73 10.91
C ALA A 196 -22.35 -0.52 11.44
N HIS A 197 -21.67 -1.66 11.54
CA HIS A 197 -22.27 -2.98 11.80
C HIS A 197 -21.52 -3.79 12.85
N SER A 198 -21.11 -3.18 13.97
CA SER A 198 -20.28 -3.82 15.00
C SER A 198 -20.86 -5.15 15.53
N HIS A 199 -22.19 -5.23 15.66
CA HIS A 199 -22.92 -6.44 16.07
C HIS A 199 -22.79 -7.60 15.06
N ARG A 200 -22.42 -7.35 13.81
CA ARG A 200 -22.19 -8.34 12.75
C ARG A 200 -20.76 -8.89 12.73
N VAL A 201 -19.89 -8.37 13.57
CA VAL A 201 -18.46 -8.69 13.54
C VAL A 201 -18.10 -9.63 14.69
N THR A 202 -17.43 -10.74 14.40
CA THR A 202 -16.94 -11.68 15.42
C THR A 202 -15.50 -11.42 15.85
N GLY A 203 -14.69 -10.84 14.95
CA GLY A 203 -13.30 -10.46 15.16
C GLY A 203 -12.78 -9.69 13.94
N ILE A 204 -11.59 -9.10 14.06
CA ILE A 204 -10.94 -8.34 12.98
C ILE A 204 -9.46 -8.70 12.88
N ILE A 205 -8.99 -9.02 11.68
CA ILE A 205 -7.58 -9.16 11.34
C ILE A 205 -7.22 -8.05 10.35
N LEU A 206 -6.27 -7.21 10.71
CA LEU A 206 -5.82 -6.07 9.90
C LEU A 206 -4.36 -6.25 9.46
N ARG A 207 -4.01 -5.79 8.25
CA ARG A 207 -2.61 -5.76 7.77
C ARG A 207 -2.26 -4.50 7.02
N GLY A 208 -1.12 -3.87 7.31
CA GLY A 208 -0.70 -2.68 6.57
C GLY A 208 -1.73 -1.57 6.73
N ILE A 209 -1.81 -1.00 7.94
CA ILE A 209 -2.89 -0.13 8.40
C ILE A 209 -2.94 1.13 7.53
N CYS A 210 -3.99 1.22 6.74
CA CYS A 210 -4.36 2.37 5.93
C CYS A 210 -5.63 2.96 6.52
N LEU A 211 -5.62 4.25 6.88
CA LEU A 211 -6.81 4.97 7.35
C LEU A 211 -7.27 6.05 6.36
N MET A 212 -6.58 6.18 5.22
CA MET A 212 -6.87 7.17 4.18
C MET A 212 -6.91 8.62 4.69
N ARG A 213 -6.16 8.94 5.77
CA ARG A 213 -6.04 10.33 6.24
C ARG A 213 -5.39 11.20 5.16
N PRO A 214 -5.71 12.51 5.08
CA PRO A 214 -5.06 13.42 4.14
C PRO A 214 -3.52 13.37 4.22
N SER A 215 -2.94 13.17 5.40
CA SER A 215 -1.49 13.01 5.58
C SER A 215 -0.92 11.74 4.94
N GLU A 216 -1.69 10.64 4.90
CA GLU A 216 -1.28 9.38 4.27
C GLU A 216 -1.38 9.48 2.75
N ILE A 217 -2.45 10.11 2.25
CA ILE A 217 -2.62 10.41 0.83
C ILE A 217 -1.50 11.35 0.34
N GLN A 218 -1.18 12.39 1.11
CA GLN A 218 -0.07 13.31 0.82
C GLN A 218 1.29 12.62 0.90
N TRP A 219 1.46 11.66 1.82
CA TRP A 219 2.67 10.85 1.89
C TRP A 219 2.91 10.08 0.58
N MET A 220 1.87 9.43 0.04
CA MET A 220 1.98 8.63 -1.20
C MET A 220 2.04 9.49 -2.47
N TYR A 221 1.16 10.48 -2.61
CA TYR A 221 0.93 11.19 -3.87
C TYR A 221 1.38 12.65 -3.84
N GLY A 222 1.89 13.12 -2.71
CA GLY A 222 2.52 14.43 -2.53
C GLY A 222 4.05 14.39 -2.46
N GLY A 223 4.65 13.20 -2.63
CA GLY A 223 6.11 13.03 -2.72
C GLY A 223 6.82 12.61 -1.44
N GLY A 224 6.10 12.32 -0.35
CA GLY A 224 6.67 11.83 0.90
C GLY A 224 7.46 10.53 0.72
N ALA A 225 6.80 9.48 0.25
CA ALA A 225 7.42 8.20 -0.11
C ALA A 225 8.44 8.34 -1.26
N GLY A 226 8.35 9.41 -2.06
CA GLY A 226 9.32 9.71 -3.13
C GLY A 226 10.75 9.90 -2.63
N ASN A 227 10.93 10.29 -1.36
CA ASN A 227 12.26 10.37 -0.73
C ASN A 227 12.92 8.99 -0.55
N LEU A 228 12.12 7.91 -0.51
CA LEU A 228 12.61 6.55 -0.37
C LEU A 228 12.82 5.87 -1.73
N ALA A 229 12.02 6.25 -2.73
CA ALA A 229 12.08 5.72 -4.09
C ALA A 229 12.18 6.85 -5.14
N PRO A 230 13.29 7.62 -5.16
CA PRO A 230 13.40 8.85 -5.97
C PRO A 230 13.32 8.61 -7.47
N ALA A 231 13.88 7.51 -7.97
CA ALA A 231 13.77 7.16 -9.39
C ALA A 231 12.33 6.78 -9.76
N ALA A 232 11.56 6.20 -8.82
CA ALA A 232 10.17 5.81 -9.05
C ALA A 232 9.26 7.02 -9.06
N TRP A 233 9.50 7.94 -8.12
CA TRP A 233 8.85 9.21 -8.07
C TRP A 233 9.11 10.06 -9.31
N SER A 234 10.36 10.05 -9.81
CA SER A 234 10.73 10.75 -11.05
C SER A 234 9.94 10.21 -12.24
N SER A 235 9.84 8.87 -12.38
CA SER A 235 9.02 8.25 -13.43
C SER A 235 7.53 8.56 -13.28
N PHE A 236 7.00 8.52 -12.05
CA PHE A 236 5.60 8.85 -11.76
C PHE A 236 5.24 10.30 -12.09
N THR A 237 6.20 11.22 -12.04
CA THR A 237 5.94 12.65 -12.24
C THR A 237 6.45 13.20 -13.56
N ALA A 238 7.08 12.36 -14.41
CA ALA A 238 7.77 12.76 -15.63
C ALA A 238 6.86 13.52 -16.62
N ASP A 239 5.61 13.08 -16.78
CA ASP A 239 4.66 13.65 -17.74
C ASP A 239 3.79 14.79 -17.17
N LEU A 240 4.05 15.22 -15.92
CA LEU A 240 3.31 16.28 -15.26
C LEU A 240 3.96 17.65 -15.48
N GLY A 241 3.16 18.64 -15.88
CA GLY A 241 3.64 20.02 -16.02
C GLY A 241 3.95 20.68 -14.66
N LYS A 242 4.73 21.79 -14.67
CA LYS A 242 5.13 22.52 -13.44
C LYS A 242 3.98 22.87 -12.48
N ARG A 243 2.78 23.16 -13.01
CA ARG A 243 1.58 23.45 -12.20
C ARG A 243 0.97 22.18 -11.61
N GLU A 244 0.98 21.09 -12.37
CA GLU A 244 0.45 19.78 -11.98
C GLU A 244 1.30 19.12 -10.90
N LEU A 245 2.62 19.34 -10.91
CA LEU A 245 3.53 18.86 -9.86
C LEU A 245 3.19 19.40 -8.46
N LYS A 246 2.42 20.50 -8.34
CA LYS A 246 1.95 21.00 -7.05
C LYS A 246 0.84 20.13 -6.44
N ASN A 247 0.11 19.39 -7.28
CA ASN A 247 -0.91 18.45 -6.86
C ASN A 247 -0.99 17.29 -7.89
N PRO A 248 -0.04 16.33 -7.82
CA PRO A 248 -0.01 15.20 -8.74
C PRO A 248 -1.31 14.38 -8.70
N LEU A 249 -1.89 14.19 -7.51
CA LEU A 249 -3.14 13.46 -7.33
C LEU A 249 -4.27 14.04 -8.18
N ALA A 250 -4.49 15.36 -8.15
CA ALA A 250 -5.52 16.01 -8.97
C ALA A 250 -5.24 15.89 -10.47
N ALA A 251 -3.95 15.97 -10.87
CA ALA A 251 -3.56 15.83 -12.27
C ALA A 251 -3.78 14.41 -12.80
N TYR A 252 -3.51 13.40 -11.98
CA TYR A 252 -3.80 12.00 -12.27
C TYR A 252 -5.29 11.71 -12.28
N HIS A 253 -6.05 12.22 -11.29
CA HIS A 253 -7.50 12.05 -11.24
C HIS A 253 -8.15 12.56 -12.54
N LYS A 254 -7.78 13.77 -12.98
CA LYS A 254 -8.27 14.33 -14.25
C LYS A 254 -8.02 13.42 -15.47
N ARG A 255 -6.84 12.78 -15.56
CA ARG A 255 -6.47 11.90 -16.67
C ARG A 255 -7.20 10.55 -16.57
N LEU A 256 -7.20 9.96 -15.38
CA LEU A 256 -7.76 8.63 -15.11
C LEU A 256 -9.28 8.61 -15.25
N THR A 257 -9.97 9.68 -14.85
CA THR A 257 -11.44 9.76 -14.92
C THR A 257 -11.95 10.40 -16.21
N SER A 258 -11.07 10.71 -17.17
CA SER A 258 -11.48 11.31 -18.45
C SER A 258 -12.18 10.26 -19.33
N PRO A 259 -13.43 10.48 -19.75
CA PRO A 259 -14.10 9.59 -20.69
C PRO A 259 -13.64 9.83 -22.14
N LYS A 260 -12.91 10.92 -22.42
CA LYS A 260 -12.61 11.39 -23.78
C LYS A 260 -11.24 10.98 -24.32
N ASP A 261 -10.33 10.52 -23.45
CA ASP A 261 -8.94 10.27 -23.82
C ASP A 261 -8.43 8.96 -23.20
N ALA A 262 -8.72 7.86 -23.88
CA ALA A 262 -8.31 6.53 -23.46
C ALA A 262 -6.77 6.38 -23.42
N ASN A 263 -6.05 6.99 -24.36
CA ASN A 263 -4.59 6.91 -24.41
C ASN A 263 -3.95 7.62 -23.21
N SER A 264 -4.43 8.82 -22.87
CA SER A 264 -3.95 9.54 -21.68
C SER A 264 -4.29 8.79 -20.40
N ARG A 265 -5.49 8.20 -20.30
CA ARG A 265 -5.89 7.37 -19.17
C ARG A 265 -4.98 6.15 -19.00
N ASP A 266 -4.71 5.42 -20.07
CA ASP A 266 -3.91 4.20 -20.00
C ASP A 266 -2.44 4.50 -19.67
N ALA A 267 -1.89 5.59 -20.21
CA ALA A 267 -0.57 6.08 -19.82
C ALA A 267 -0.51 6.50 -18.34
N ALA A 268 -1.53 7.23 -17.86
CA ALA A 268 -1.64 7.63 -16.46
C ALA A 268 -1.76 6.41 -15.54
N ALA A 269 -2.56 5.41 -15.91
CA ALA A 269 -2.71 4.18 -15.15
C ALA A 269 -1.40 3.40 -15.06
N LYS A 270 -0.64 3.32 -16.17
CA LYS A 270 0.67 2.66 -16.16
C LYS A 270 1.64 3.34 -15.20
N ALA A 271 1.70 4.67 -15.20
CA ALA A 271 2.56 5.43 -14.30
C ALA A 271 2.12 5.28 -12.82
N TRP A 272 0.82 5.35 -12.57
CA TRP A 272 0.22 5.15 -11.25
C TRP A 272 0.52 3.77 -10.67
N MET A 273 0.23 2.70 -11.41
CA MET A 273 0.51 1.33 -10.94
C MET A 273 2.02 1.09 -10.81
N GLY A 274 2.84 1.65 -11.69
CA GLY A 274 4.30 1.55 -11.60
C GLY A 274 4.85 2.18 -10.31
N TRP A 275 4.29 3.33 -9.89
CA TRP A 275 4.62 3.99 -8.62
C TRP A 275 4.27 3.13 -7.41
N GLU A 276 3.01 2.68 -7.31
CA GLU A 276 2.53 1.91 -6.16
C GLU A 276 3.30 0.59 -5.99
N MET A 277 3.52 -0.13 -7.09
CA MET A 277 4.27 -1.40 -7.05
C MET A 277 5.73 -1.21 -6.63
N SER A 278 6.35 -0.10 -7.05
CA SER A 278 7.73 0.21 -6.66
C SER A 278 7.84 0.44 -5.15
N VAL A 279 6.93 1.23 -4.57
CA VAL A 279 6.94 1.52 -3.12
C VAL A 279 6.49 0.31 -2.29
N GLY A 280 5.54 -0.49 -2.79
CA GLY A 280 4.96 -1.62 -2.06
C GLY A 280 5.78 -2.90 -2.06
N PHE A 281 6.59 -3.13 -3.10
CA PHE A 281 7.27 -4.42 -3.31
C PHE A 281 8.79 -4.33 -3.53
N GLY A 282 9.42 -3.14 -3.51
CA GLY A 282 10.89 -3.07 -3.52
C GLY A 282 11.50 -1.67 -3.50
N LEU A 283 12.17 -1.32 -2.38
CA LEU A 283 13.19 -0.25 -2.38
C LEU A 283 14.55 -0.71 -2.95
N SER A 284 14.68 -1.96 -3.38
CA SER A 284 15.84 -2.41 -4.16
C SER A 284 15.53 -2.25 -5.64
N ASP A 285 16.05 -1.22 -6.32
CA ASP A 285 16.22 -1.02 -7.78
C ASP A 285 15.16 -1.54 -8.79
N ASN A 286 13.90 -1.77 -8.41
CA ASN A 286 12.95 -2.57 -9.20
C ASN A 286 11.91 -1.79 -9.98
N LEU A 287 12.25 -0.58 -10.39
CA LEU A 287 11.39 0.25 -11.23
C LEU A 287 10.98 -0.36 -12.57
N GLN A 288 11.76 -1.32 -13.05
CA GLN A 288 11.54 -1.99 -14.34
C GLN A 288 10.77 -3.30 -14.25
N ARG A 289 10.28 -3.71 -13.06
CA ARG A 289 9.63 -5.02 -12.87
C ARG A 289 8.11 -5.05 -13.09
N TRP A 290 7.51 -3.89 -13.39
CA TRP A 290 6.12 -3.77 -13.84
C TRP A 290 6.07 -3.63 -15.35
N ASN A 291 5.42 -4.58 -16.04
CA ASN A 291 5.32 -4.56 -17.51
C ASN A 291 4.04 -3.86 -18.03
N GLY A 292 3.21 -3.29 -17.16
CA GLY A 292 1.91 -2.70 -17.51
C GLY A 292 0.70 -3.62 -17.27
N GLN A 293 0.93 -4.91 -17.02
CA GLN A 293 -0.12 -5.89 -16.74
C GLN A 293 0.10 -6.68 -15.45
N LYS A 294 1.35 -7.03 -15.13
CA LYS A 294 1.71 -7.84 -13.96
C LYS A 294 3.06 -7.43 -13.39
N TRP A 295 3.21 -7.57 -12.07
CA TRP A 295 4.48 -7.47 -11.38
C TRP A 295 5.25 -8.79 -11.49
N ASP A 296 6.51 -8.76 -11.93
CA ASP A 296 7.40 -9.92 -11.95
C ASP A 296 8.30 -9.97 -10.69
N PRO A 297 7.98 -10.84 -9.71
CA PRO A 297 8.82 -10.99 -8.51
C PRO A 297 10.11 -11.81 -8.76
N ALA A 298 10.23 -12.54 -9.88
CA ALA A 298 11.31 -13.51 -10.11
C ALA A 298 12.52 -12.95 -10.89
N GLY A 299 12.41 -11.76 -11.49
CA GLY A 299 13.55 -11.06 -12.09
C GLY A 299 14.08 -11.73 -13.36
N SER A 300 13.35 -11.58 -14.46
CA SER A 300 13.91 -11.83 -15.79
C SER A 300 14.82 -10.67 -16.24
N GLN A 301 16.06 -10.66 -15.73
CA GLN A 301 17.24 -9.82 -16.06
C GLN A 301 17.09 -8.28 -15.93
N PRO A 302 18.10 -7.56 -15.39
CA PRO A 302 18.08 -6.10 -15.33
C PRO A 302 18.11 -5.50 -16.74
N ILE A 303 17.14 -4.64 -17.09
CA ILE A 303 17.21 -3.87 -18.34
C ILE A 303 18.26 -2.79 -18.11
N LYS A 304 19.34 -2.90 -18.89
CA LYS A 304 20.48 -1.97 -18.88
C LYS A 304 19.96 -0.52 -18.91
N PRO A 305 20.44 0.37 -18.02
CA PRO A 305 20.06 1.78 -18.10
C PRO A 305 20.45 2.33 -19.49
N PRO A 306 19.67 3.28 -20.04
CA PRO A 306 20.05 3.93 -21.28
C PRO A 306 21.43 4.55 -21.10
N SER A 307 22.34 4.28 -22.04
CA SER A 307 23.67 4.88 -22.05
C SER A 307 23.52 6.40 -22.00
N PRO A 308 24.33 7.12 -21.19
CA PRO A 308 24.32 8.58 -21.23
C PRO A 308 24.64 9.04 -22.67
N PRO A 309 24.05 10.17 -23.12
CA PRO A 309 24.34 10.70 -24.45
C PRO A 309 25.85 10.93 -24.58
N SER A 310 26.42 10.40 -25.65
CA SER A 310 27.84 10.51 -25.97
C SER A 310 28.24 11.98 -25.95
N VAL A 311 29.06 12.37 -24.98
CA VAL A 311 29.76 13.66 -25.03
C VAL A 311 30.72 13.56 -26.22
N LEU A 312 30.44 14.33 -27.27
CA LEU A 312 31.35 14.53 -28.39
C LEU A 312 32.62 15.19 -27.86
N VAL A 313 33.64 14.38 -27.59
CA VAL A 313 35.01 14.85 -27.45
C VAL A 313 35.66 14.74 -28.82
N ASN A 314 35.78 15.89 -29.49
CA ASN A 314 36.67 16.05 -30.64
C ASN A 314 38.11 15.77 -30.20
N GLY A 315 38.83 14.91 -30.92
CA GLY A 315 40.26 14.72 -30.66
C GLY A 315 40.93 13.57 -31.39
N THR A 316 41.30 13.84 -32.65
CA THR A 316 42.48 13.33 -33.38
C THR A 316 42.59 11.84 -33.77
N GLN A 317 42.90 11.69 -35.06
CA GLN A 317 43.11 10.49 -35.86
C GLN A 317 44.37 9.71 -35.43
N HIS A 318 44.37 8.39 -35.66
CA HIS A 318 45.39 7.76 -36.50
C HIS A 318 44.88 6.43 -37.09
N ALA A 319 45.27 6.22 -38.35
CA ALA A 319 44.78 5.23 -39.29
C ALA A 319 45.40 3.83 -39.13
N ALA A 320 44.64 2.79 -39.49
CA ALA A 320 45.11 1.67 -40.31
C ALA A 320 43.91 0.83 -40.82
N GLN A 321 43.86 0.62 -42.13
CA GLN A 321 43.00 -0.29 -42.91
C GLN A 321 43.83 -1.55 -43.31
N PRO A 322 43.34 -2.51 -44.11
CA PRO A 322 42.16 -3.36 -43.94
C PRO A 322 42.41 -4.84 -44.33
N SER A 323 41.42 -5.72 -44.14
CA SER A 323 41.09 -6.85 -45.05
C SER A 323 39.91 -7.65 -44.48
N SER A 324 39.13 -8.44 -45.21
CA SER A 324 38.56 -8.36 -46.56
C SER A 324 37.50 -9.50 -46.63
N LYS A 325 36.40 -9.26 -47.36
CA LYS A 325 35.58 -10.25 -48.09
C LYS A 325 34.67 -11.23 -47.32
N GLY A 326 33.41 -11.28 -47.79
CA GLY A 326 32.71 -12.55 -48.00
C GLY A 326 31.30 -12.67 -47.41
N SER A 327 30.30 -12.10 -48.10
CA SER A 327 28.93 -12.66 -48.12
C SER A 327 28.84 -13.60 -49.35
N PRO A 328 27.93 -14.60 -49.45
CA PRO A 328 26.48 -14.32 -49.43
C PRO A 328 25.51 -15.43 -48.93
N ARG A 329 24.31 -14.97 -48.55
CA ARG A 329 22.92 -15.48 -48.76
C ARG A 329 22.53 -16.97 -48.81
N ALA A 330 21.40 -17.21 -48.11
CA ALA A 330 20.21 -18.04 -48.44
C ALA A 330 20.39 -19.58 -48.38
N ALA A 331 19.41 -20.42 -48.05
CA ALA A 331 17.96 -20.34 -48.08
C ALA A 331 17.29 -21.36 -47.13
N SER A 332 15.97 -21.21 -47.00
CA SER A 332 14.98 -21.98 -46.24
C SER A 332 14.83 -23.46 -46.66
N ALA A 333 14.44 -24.34 -45.72
CA ALA A 333 13.64 -25.54 -46.02
C ALA A 333 12.87 -26.03 -44.78
N MET A 334 11.54 -26.15 -44.94
CA MET A 334 10.61 -26.88 -44.07
C MET A 334 10.74 -28.39 -44.30
N GLN A 335 10.55 -29.20 -43.26
CA GLN A 335 9.54 -30.29 -43.16
C GLN A 335 9.84 -31.26 -42.00
N THR A 336 8.81 -31.50 -41.19
CA THR A 336 8.60 -32.55 -40.15
C THR A 336 8.30 -33.93 -40.80
N PRO A 337 7.85 -35.02 -40.12
CA PRO A 337 7.78 -35.40 -38.67
C PRO A 337 8.27 -36.85 -38.38
N ALA A 338 8.45 -37.25 -37.10
CA ALA A 338 8.12 -38.61 -36.63
C ALA A 338 8.33 -38.84 -35.11
N GLN A 339 7.22 -39.23 -34.46
CA GLN A 339 7.02 -40.33 -33.48
C GLN A 339 7.79 -40.42 -32.14
N ALA A 340 6.98 -40.26 -31.08
CA ALA A 340 6.71 -41.19 -29.97
C ALA A 340 7.84 -41.67 -29.04
N SER A 341 7.74 -41.30 -27.76
CA SER A 341 7.48 -42.26 -26.66
C SER A 341 7.34 -41.53 -25.31
N ALA A 342 6.51 -42.11 -24.46
CA ALA A 342 6.04 -41.57 -23.19
C ALA A 342 7.08 -41.67 -22.07
N SER A 343 7.11 -40.66 -21.19
CA SER A 343 7.29 -40.89 -19.76
C SER A 343 6.72 -39.72 -18.94
N SER A 344 6.04 -40.10 -17.87
CA SER A 344 5.31 -39.30 -16.89
C SER A 344 6.17 -38.30 -16.11
N SER A 345 5.70 -37.07 -15.91
CA SER A 345 5.86 -36.34 -14.63
C SER A 345 5.07 -35.03 -14.58
N ASN A 346 4.26 -34.92 -13.53
CA ASN A 346 3.81 -33.71 -12.81
C ASN A 346 3.26 -32.52 -13.62
N SER A 347 1.93 -32.47 -13.74
CA SER A 347 1.17 -31.28 -14.09
C SER A 347 1.27 -30.21 -12.99
N SER A 348 2.16 -29.25 -13.19
CA SER A 348 2.11 -27.94 -12.56
C SER A 348 1.08 -27.06 -13.29
N ASP A 349 -0.21 -27.31 -13.08
CA ASP A 349 -1.26 -26.36 -13.46
C ASP A 349 -1.36 -25.27 -12.41
N ALA A 350 -0.43 -24.32 -12.48
CA ALA A 350 -0.70 -22.97 -12.05
C ALA A 350 -1.74 -22.42 -13.03
N GLY A 351 -3.01 -22.40 -12.61
CA GLY A 351 -4.12 -21.85 -13.40
C GLY A 351 -3.76 -20.49 -13.94
N SER A 352 -3.42 -20.46 -15.23
CA SER A 352 -3.33 -19.24 -16.01
C SER A 352 -4.74 -18.69 -16.06
N SER A 353 -4.92 -17.51 -15.45
CA SER A 353 -6.01 -16.62 -15.85
C SER A 353 -5.89 -16.48 -17.37
N SER A 354 -6.85 -16.99 -18.11
CA SER A 354 -6.95 -16.78 -19.55
C SER A 354 -6.94 -15.27 -19.81
N SER A 355 -5.80 -14.76 -20.26
CA SER A 355 -5.63 -13.40 -20.75
C SER A 355 -6.25 -13.33 -22.15
N SER A 356 -7.58 -13.32 -22.21
CA SER A 356 -8.26 -12.76 -23.37
C SER A 356 -7.94 -11.26 -23.38
N SER A 357 -7.25 -10.79 -24.43
CA SER A 357 -7.09 -9.36 -24.65
C SER A 357 -8.46 -8.68 -24.58
N PRO A 358 -8.60 -7.56 -23.84
CA PRO A 358 -9.86 -6.83 -23.76
C PRO A 358 -10.38 -6.51 -25.17
N ALA A 359 -11.69 -6.59 -25.36
CA ALA A 359 -12.32 -6.13 -26.59
C ALA A 359 -11.93 -4.66 -26.85
N PRO A 360 -11.77 -4.23 -28.12
CA PRO A 360 -11.47 -2.83 -28.44
C PRO A 360 -12.46 -1.89 -27.73
N GLY A 361 -11.94 -1.03 -26.85
CA GLY A 361 -12.74 -0.10 -26.03
C GLY A 361 -13.04 -0.54 -24.59
N SER A 362 -12.77 -1.79 -24.20
CA SER A 362 -12.85 -2.23 -22.80
C SER A 362 -11.55 -1.90 -22.04
N ILE A 363 -11.68 -1.33 -20.85
CA ILE A 363 -10.53 -1.00 -19.99
C ILE A 363 -9.91 -2.28 -19.40
N SER A 364 -8.60 -2.28 -19.15
CA SER A 364 -7.95 -3.38 -18.45
C SER A 364 -8.22 -3.34 -16.94
N THR A 365 -7.99 -4.45 -16.25
CA THR A 365 -8.08 -4.52 -14.79
C THR A 365 -7.08 -3.59 -14.09
N SER A 366 -5.88 -3.41 -14.64
CA SER A 366 -4.88 -2.48 -14.10
C SER A 366 -5.30 -1.01 -14.26
N VAL A 367 -5.95 -0.67 -15.38
CA VAL A 367 -6.53 0.66 -15.59
C VAL A 367 -7.68 0.89 -14.61
N ALA A 368 -8.58 -0.09 -14.46
CA ALA A 368 -9.69 -0.02 -13.51
C ALA A 368 -9.19 0.16 -12.06
N GLN A 369 -8.16 -0.58 -11.65
CA GLN A 369 -7.55 -0.42 -10.32
C GLN A 369 -7.00 1.00 -10.14
N ALA A 370 -6.17 1.49 -11.07
CA ALA A 370 -5.62 2.85 -10.99
C ALA A 370 -6.71 3.93 -10.91
N MET A 371 -7.79 3.78 -11.70
CA MET A 371 -8.94 4.67 -11.65
C MET A 371 -9.59 4.68 -10.26
N LEU A 372 -9.84 3.49 -9.68
CA LEU A 372 -10.48 3.35 -8.38
C LEU A 372 -9.58 3.89 -7.26
N GLU A 373 -8.30 3.53 -7.22
CA GLU A 373 -7.36 4.05 -6.23
C GLU A 373 -7.27 5.57 -6.24
N CYS A 374 -7.14 6.14 -7.43
CA CYS A 374 -7.07 7.58 -7.60
C CYS A 374 -8.39 8.25 -7.21
N HIS A 375 -9.53 7.67 -7.59
CA HIS A 375 -10.86 8.17 -7.24
C HIS A 375 -11.07 8.23 -5.73
N TYR A 376 -10.79 7.14 -5.01
CA TYR A 376 -10.93 7.13 -3.56
C TYR A 376 -9.91 8.04 -2.88
N SER A 377 -8.66 8.07 -3.35
CA SER A 377 -7.64 8.97 -2.79
C SER A 377 -7.98 10.44 -3.01
N PHE A 378 -8.49 10.80 -4.18
CA PHE A 378 -8.88 12.18 -4.51
C PHE A 378 -10.05 12.67 -3.65
N ASN A 379 -10.99 11.80 -3.32
CA ASN A 379 -12.17 12.12 -2.51
C ASN A 379 -11.97 11.81 -1.01
N ASN A 380 -10.73 11.69 -0.52
CA ASN A 380 -10.42 11.35 0.88
C ASN A 380 -11.21 10.14 1.39
N ALA A 381 -11.33 9.12 0.54
CA ALA A 381 -12.12 7.91 0.72
C ALA A 381 -13.59 8.15 1.09
N PHE A 382 -14.15 9.35 0.88
CA PHE A 382 -15.50 9.72 1.32
C PHE A 382 -15.68 9.59 2.84
N LEU A 383 -14.63 9.87 3.61
CA LEU A 383 -14.58 9.72 5.07
C LEU A 383 -14.20 11.02 5.79
N GLU A 384 -14.24 12.18 5.11
CA GLU A 384 -13.86 13.48 5.70
C GLU A 384 -14.66 13.81 6.95
N ASP A 385 -15.96 13.53 6.93
CA ASP A 385 -16.88 13.79 8.04
C ASP A 385 -16.85 12.69 9.12
N GLU A 386 -16.24 11.54 8.83
CA GLU A 386 -16.19 10.39 9.74
C GLU A 386 -14.80 9.73 9.81
N PRO A 387 -13.75 10.44 10.26
CA PRO A 387 -12.41 9.89 10.32
C PRO A 387 -12.33 8.58 11.11
N LEU A 388 -11.57 7.60 10.60
CA LEU A 388 -11.54 6.24 11.19
C LEU A 388 -10.81 6.14 12.54
N LEU A 389 -10.12 7.18 12.99
CA LEU A 389 -9.57 7.23 14.36
C LEU A 389 -10.62 7.62 15.40
N GLU A 390 -11.79 8.08 14.96
CA GLU A 390 -12.92 8.46 15.80
C GLU A 390 -14.01 7.38 15.74
N GLY A 391 -14.87 7.35 16.77
CA GLY A 391 -15.98 6.40 16.83
C GLY A 391 -15.56 4.94 17.00
N LEU A 392 -14.41 4.68 17.61
CA LEU A 392 -13.87 3.33 17.83
C LEU A 392 -14.49 2.60 19.02
N ASP A 393 -15.19 3.29 19.93
CA ASP A 393 -15.73 2.70 21.16
C ASP A 393 -16.57 1.42 20.94
N PRO A 394 -17.48 1.35 19.96
CA PRO A 394 -18.23 0.12 19.69
C PRO A 394 -17.35 -1.05 19.23
N LEU A 395 -16.14 -0.77 18.74
CA LEU A 395 -15.20 -1.77 18.25
C LEU A 395 -14.30 -2.31 19.36
N ARG A 396 -14.11 -1.57 20.45
CA ARG A 396 -13.11 -1.89 21.48
C ARG A 396 -13.31 -3.26 22.13
N SER A 397 -14.55 -3.74 22.18
CA SER A 397 -14.88 -5.08 22.69
C SER A 397 -14.63 -6.23 21.69
N ILE A 398 -14.44 -5.92 20.41
CA ILE A 398 -14.24 -6.90 19.35
C ILE A 398 -12.76 -7.32 19.35
N PRO A 399 -12.44 -8.63 19.36
CA PRO A 399 -11.05 -9.08 19.20
C PRO A 399 -10.43 -8.55 17.90
N CYS A 400 -9.32 -7.84 18.00
CA CYS A 400 -8.61 -7.28 16.84
C CYS A 400 -7.12 -7.60 16.90
N ILE A 401 -6.57 -8.14 15.81
CA ILE A 401 -5.12 -8.36 15.62
C ILE A 401 -4.68 -7.61 14.37
N ALA A 402 -3.75 -6.67 14.52
CA ALA A 402 -3.13 -5.92 13.44
C ALA A 402 -1.68 -6.36 13.23
N VAL A 403 -1.32 -6.64 11.98
CA VAL A 403 0.03 -7.00 11.54
C VAL A 403 0.59 -5.91 10.63
N GLN A 404 1.73 -5.33 11.01
CA GLN A 404 2.31 -4.20 10.29
C GLN A 404 3.79 -4.46 9.99
N GLY A 405 4.22 -4.26 8.75
CA GLY A 405 5.64 -4.29 8.41
C GLY A 405 6.37 -3.05 8.93
N ARG A 406 7.54 -3.21 9.56
CA ARG A 406 8.35 -2.07 10.01
C ARG A 406 8.82 -1.16 8.87
N LEU A 407 9.00 -1.73 7.68
CA LEU A 407 9.46 -1.07 6.46
C LEU A 407 8.32 -0.94 5.44
N ASP A 408 7.07 -0.87 5.92
CA ASP A 408 5.93 -0.58 5.06
C ASP A 408 5.92 0.91 4.70
N PHE A 409 6.27 1.22 3.46
CA PHE A 409 6.32 2.60 2.96
C PHE A 409 5.05 3.01 2.20
N VAL A 410 4.16 2.06 1.92
CA VAL A 410 2.84 2.36 1.33
C VAL A 410 1.92 2.85 2.44
N CYS A 411 1.90 2.14 3.55
CA CYS A 411 1.15 2.46 4.75
C CYS A 411 2.13 2.57 5.93
N PRO A 412 2.73 3.75 6.18
CA PRO A 412 3.75 3.92 7.22
C PRO A 412 3.31 3.38 8.59
N PRO A 413 4.20 2.72 9.36
CA PRO A 413 3.87 2.14 10.67
C PRO A 413 3.31 3.15 11.69
N ARG A 414 3.53 4.44 11.44
CA ARG A 414 2.94 5.52 12.22
C ARG A 414 1.42 5.42 12.28
N THR A 415 0.75 5.06 11.18
CA THR A 415 -0.71 4.91 11.15
C THR A 415 -1.16 3.75 12.04
N ALA A 416 -0.47 2.61 11.98
CA ALA A 416 -0.78 1.47 12.85
C ALA A 416 -0.59 1.81 14.34
N TYR A 417 0.43 2.60 14.65
CA TYR A 417 0.68 3.09 16.01
C TYR A 417 -0.41 4.06 16.49
N ASP A 418 -0.80 5.03 15.65
CA ASP A 418 -1.89 5.97 15.97
C ASP A 418 -3.21 5.22 16.23
N LEU A 419 -3.54 4.22 15.40
CA LEU A 419 -4.73 3.39 15.59
C LEU A 419 -4.68 2.62 16.92
N HIS A 420 -3.53 2.03 17.27
CA HIS A 420 -3.37 1.31 18.53
C HIS A 420 -3.45 2.22 19.75
N LEU A 421 -3.00 3.48 19.65
CA LEU A 421 -3.21 4.47 20.72
C LEU A 421 -4.69 4.80 20.92
N ALA A 422 -5.46 4.89 19.83
CA ALA A 422 -6.90 5.14 19.87
C ALA A 422 -7.73 3.89 20.26
N TRP A 423 -7.20 2.69 20.00
CA TRP A 423 -7.81 1.40 20.32
C TRP A 423 -6.81 0.48 21.07
N PRO A 424 -6.55 0.71 22.37
CA PRO A 424 -5.51 -0.01 23.10
C PRO A 424 -5.76 -1.52 23.26
N GLU A 425 -7.02 -1.97 23.16
CA GLU A 425 -7.39 -3.39 23.24
C GLU A 425 -6.97 -4.19 22.00
N MET A 426 -6.72 -3.54 20.86
CA MET A 426 -6.22 -4.22 19.67
C MET A 426 -4.79 -4.72 19.90
N GLU A 427 -4.47 -5.92 19.43
CA GLU A 427 -3.10 -6.41 19.43
C GLU A 427 -2.37 -5.86 18.19
N LEU A 428 -1.28 -5.11 18.40
CA LEU A 428 -0.43 -4.62 17.32
C LEU A 428 0.89 -5.39 17.24
N LEU A 429 1.10 -6.07 16.12
CA LEU A 429 2.32 -6.81 15.80
C LEU A 429 3.11 -6.05 14.73
N ILE A 430 4.25 -5.46 15.11
CA ILE A 430 5.18 -4.87 14.15
C ILE A 430 6.23 -5.91 13.75
N VAL A 431 6.21 -6.34 12.49
CA VAL A 431 7.13 -7.35 11.95
C VAL A 431 8.45 -6.69 11.52
N PRO A 432 9.59 -7.03 12.14
CA PRO A 432 10.89 -6.48 11.78
C PRO A 432 11.29 -6.85 10.34
N GLY A 433 11.90 -5.92 9.62
CA GLY A 433 12.41 -6.15 8.25
C GLY A 433 11.35 -6.40 7.18
N ALA A 434 10.06 -6.42 7.53
CA ALA A 434 8.97 -6.64 6.59
C ALA A 434 8.45 -5.34 5.98
N GLY A 435 8.11 -5.40 4.69
CA GLY A 435 7.43 -4.33 3.95
C GLY A 435 5.90 -4.46 3.95
N HIS A 436 5.25 -3.91 2.93
CA HIS A 436 3.79 -3.82 2.85
C HIS A 436 3.09 -5.16 2.58
N SER A 437 3.63 -5.96 1.66
CA SER A 437 2.97 -7.15 1.11
C SER A 437 2.56 -8.21 2.16
N MET A 438 1.35 -8.75 2.02
CA MET A 438 0.90 -9.90 2.82
C MET A 438 1.70 -11.19 2.56
N TYR A 439 2.43 -11.26 1.44
CA TYR A 439 3.30 -12.39 1.08
C TYR A 439 4.76 -12.18 1.51
N ASN A 440 5.07 -11.05 2.17
CA ASN A 440 6.34 -10.97 2.87
C ASN A 440 6.39 -12.12 3.90
N PRO A 441 7.47 -12.94 3.96
CA PRO A 441 7.46 -14.16 4.78
C PRO A 441 7.10 -13.93 6.26
N GLY A 442 7.57 -12.83 6.86
CA GLY A 442 7.25 -12.48 8.23
C GLY A 442 5.77 -12.08 8.41
N ILE A 443 5.24 -11.25 7.50
CA ILE A 443 3.82 -10.85 7.52
C ILE A 443 2.93 -12.07 7.32
N GLN A 444 3.24 -12.91 6.33
CA GLN A 444 2.49 -14.12 6.03
C GLN A 444 2.39 -15.03 7.25
N GLN A 445 3.51 -15.23 7.95
CA GLN A 445 3.54 -16.07 9.14
C GLN A 445 2.64 -15.52 10.25
N GLU A 446 2.68 -14.20 10.51
CA GLU A 446 1.84 -13.59 11.55
C GLU A 446 0.36 -13.60 11.16
N LEU A 447 0.01 -13.44 9.88
CA LEU A 447 -1.37 -13.57 9.42
C LEU A 447 -1.91 -15.00 9.57
N LEU A 448 -1.12 -16.02 9.24
CA LEU A 448 -1.49 -17.42 9.45
C LEU A 448 -1.70 -17.73 10.93
N LYS A 449 -0.87 -17.17 11.82
CA LYS A 449 -1.08 -17.29 13.27
C LYS A 449 -2.34 -16.54 13.72
N ALA A 450 -2.60 -15.35 13.19
CA ALA A 450 -3.77 -14.56 13.54
C ALA A 450 -5.08 -15.27 13.15
N THR A 451 -5.16 -15.83 11.94
CA THR A 451 -6.35 -16.58 11.50
C THR A 451 -6.56 -17.85 12.32
N ASP A 452 -5.50 -18.55 12.73
CA ASP A 452 -5.60 -19.71 13.63
C ASP A 452 -6.05 -19.30 15.05
N ARG A 453 -5.56 -18.18 15.59
CA ARG A 453 -5.96 -17.67 16.91
C ARG A 453 -7.41 -17.17 16.94
N MET A 454 -7.88 -16.54 15.86
CA MET A 454 -9.26 -16.04 15.77
C MET A 454 -10.32 -17.14 15.81
N ARG A 455 -9.94 -18.40 15.55
CA ARG A 455 -10.83 -19.57 15.71
C ARG A 455 -11.41 -19.70 17.12
N PHE A 456 -10.66 -19.21 18.11
CA PHE A 456 -11.02 -19.27 19.53
C PHE A 456 -11.54 -17.93 20.05
N LEU A 457 -10.97 -16.82 19.60
CA LEU A 457 -11.32 -15.48 20.10
C LEU A 457 -12.67 -14.98 19.57
N ALA A 458 -13.04 -15.38 18.35
CA ALA A 458 -14.23 -14.88 17.66
C ALA A 458 -15.46 -15.79 17.84
N GLN A 459 -15.46 -16.69 18.84
CA GLN A 459 -16.66 -17.47 19.20
C GLN A 459 -17.59 -16.66 20.11
N PRO A 460 -18.93 -16.83 19.99
CA PRO A 460 -19.88 -16.28 20.95
C PRO A 460 -19.52 -16.72 22.37
N GLN A 461 -19.55 -15.80 23.33
CA GLN A 461 -19.25 -16.09 24.74
C GLN A 461 -20.21 -17.14 25.31
N SER A 462 -19.86 -18.41 25.17
CA SER A 462 -20.38 -19.50 25.99
C SER A 462 -19.18 -20.27 26.53
N GLY A 463 -18.78 -19.94 27.76
CA GLY A 463 -17.97 -20.82 28.61
C GLY A 463 -16.44 -20.84 28.45
N ILE A 464 -15.79 -20.00 27.63
CA ILE A 464 -14.32 -20.00 27.53
C ILE A 464 -13.70 -18.98 28.51
N ASP A 465 -12.98 -19.47 29.53
CA ASP A 465 -12.14 -18.65 30.42
C ASP A 465 -10.96 -18.07 29.61
N ARG A 466 -10.94 -16.73 29.45
CA ARG A 466 -9.90 -15.99 28.73
C ARG A 466 -8.49 -16.19 29.31
N ARG A 467 -8.36 -16.75 30.52
CA ARG A 467 -7.06 -17.09 31.13
C ARG A 467 -6.38 -18.32 30.51
N GLN A 468 -7.09 -19.12 29.70
CA GLN A 468 -6.53 -20.31 29.06
C GLN A 468 -6.03 -20.07 27.62
N VAL A 469 -6.29 -18.90 27.03
CA VAL A 469 -5.73 -18.55 25.72
C VAL A 469 -4.28 -18.07 25.93
N PRO A 470 -3.27 -18.65 25.26
CA PRO A 470 -1.89 -18.20 25.39
C PRO A 470 -1.74 -16.75 24.90
N VAL A 471 -1.72 -15.80 25.83
CA VAL A 471 -1.34 -14.41 25.53
C VAL A 471 0.18 -14.39 25.41
N GLN A 472 0.71 -14.45 24.19
CA GLN A 472 2.09 -14.02 23.96
C GLN A 472 2.12 -12.50 24.13
N ARG A 473 2.31 -12.03 25.37
CA ARG A 473 2.67 -10.63 25.61
C ARG A 473 3.97 -10.37 24.87
N ALA A 474 3.91 -9.49 23.89
CA ALA A 474 5.11 -8.95 23.24
C ALA A 474 6.05 -8.46 24.34
N ARG A 475 7.19 -9.12 24.52
CA ARG A 475 8.28 -8.57 25.32
C ARG A 475 8.74 -7.33 24.57
N SER A 476 8.45 -6.14 25.09
CA SER A 476 9.06 -4.92 24.59
C SER A 476 10.58 -5.07 24.76
N MET A 477 11.32 -5.17 23.65
CA MET A 477 12.75 -4.90 23.68
C MET A 477 12.93 -3.39 23.84
N ALA A 478 12.80 -2.94 25.08
CA ALA A 478 13.22 -1.62 25.53
C ALA A 478 14.47 -1.81 26.39
N SER A 479 15.58 -2.14 25.74
CA SER A 479 16.94 -2.04 26.27
C SER A 479 17.92 -2.44 25.18
N ILE A 480 18.47 -1.44 24.47
CA ILE A 480 19.89 -1.21 24.13
C ILE A 480 19.98 0.24 23.64
#